data_AF-A0A2H0FN92-F1
#
_entry.id   AF-A0A2H0FN92-F1
#
_cell.length_a   1.000
_cell.length_b   1.000
_cell.length_c   1.000
_cell.angle_alpha   90.00
_cell.angle_beta   90.00
_cell.angle_gamma   90.00
#
_symmetry.space_group_name_H-M   'P 1'
#
loop_
_entity.id
_entity.type
_entity.pdbx_description
1 polymer ?
#
loop_
_entity_poly.entity_id
_entity_poly.type
_entity_poly.pdbx_seq_one_letter_code
_entity_poly.pdbx_strand_id
1 'polypeptide(L)'
;MNYPKIVFKYSWIYDQTWKEGLIGKKSKKYPSSKHVLNYIKKIEKLWQKEERRILLELSKISHLKWESKFIYCYVVGRCRPFSDPLTISVYEKYPDYFIDVLTHELIHNLFIQPGNYQKSKKAWGYFHQKYKKFSRNTRIHIPLQAIHSYIYYKFFNEKRLKRDIKLISFLPDYKKSWQIVQKEGYKNIINEFVKRVK
;
A
#
# COMPACT_ATOMS: atom_id res chain seq x y z
N MET A 1 -11.61 -19.14 1.33
CA MET A 1 -10.97 -18.09 0.51
C MET A 1 -9.47 -18.28 0.59
N ASN A 2 -8.79 -18.32 -0.56
CA ASN A 2 -7.33 -18.42 -0.61
C ASN A 2 -6.72 -17.02 -0.52
N TYR A 3 -5.57 -16.86 0.15
CA TYR A 3 -4.83 -15.60 0.24
C TYR A 3 -3.33 -15.88 0.01
N PRO A 4 -2.57 -14.91 -0.51
CA PRO A 4 -1.17 -15.11 -0.86
C PRO A 4 -0.31 -15.18 0.40
N LYS A 5 0.80 -15.92 0.33
CA LYS A 5 1.89 -15.74 1.30
C LYS A 5 2.78 -14.59 0.86
N ILE A 6 3.01 -13.61 1.73
CA ILE A 6 3.98 -12.55 1.46
C ILE A 6 5.38 -13.07 1.80
N VAL A 7 6.30 -12.96 0.85
CA VAL A 7 7.70 -13.39 1.01
C VAL A 7 8.60 -12.17 0.94
N PHE A 8 9.17 -11.79 2.09
CA PHE A 8 10.11 -10.68 2.14
C PHE A 8 11.47 -11.11 1.58
N LYS A 9 12.02 -10.30 0.69
CA LYS A 9 13.30 -10.58 0.03
C LYS A 9 14.24 -9.39 0.12
N TYR A 10 15.51 -9.69 0.38
CA TYR A 10 16.61 -8.77 0.12
C TYR A 10 17.34 -9.22 -1.14
N SER A 11 17.65 -8.28 -2.03
CA SER A 11 18.53 -8.51 -3.17
C SER A 11 19.56 -7.38 -3.19
N TRP A 12 20.83 -7.71 -3.00
CA TRP A 12 21.90 -6.72 -2.95
C TRP A 12 22.06 -5.97 -4.28
N ILE A 13 21.88 -6.66 -5.40
CA ILE A 13 21.90 -6.06 -6.75
C ILE A 13 20.78 -5.04 -6.88
N TYR A 14 19.56 -5.43 -6.46
CA TYR A 14 18.41 -4.56 -6.55
C TYR A 14 18.54 -3.34 -5.62
N ASP A 15 18.98 -3.55 -4.38
CA ASP A 15 19.22 -2.50 -3.38
C ASP A 15 20.32 -1.52 -3.81
N GLN A 16 21.35 -2.01 -4.52
CA GLN A 16 22.43 -1.18 -5.06
C GLN A 16 21.90 -0.16 -6.07
N THR A 17 20.93 -0.51 -6.91
CA THR A 17 20.33 0.46 -7.88
C THR A 17 19.67 1.64 -7.15
N TRP A 18 18.98 1.37 -6.03
CA TRP A 18 18.41 2.41 -5.18
C TRP A 18 19.48 3.25 -4.49
N LYS A 19 20.54 2.60 -4.00
CA LYS A 19 21.65 3.29 -3.36
C LYS A 19 22.32 4.26 -4.32
N GLU A 20 22.65 3.81 -5.53
CA GLU A 20 23.29 4.59 -6.59
C GLU A 20 22.44 5.76 -7.08
N GLY A 21 21.15 5.52 -7.34
CA GLY A 21 20.21 6.57 -7.73
C GLY A 21 19.96 7.65 -6.65
N LEU A 22 20.44 7.43 -5.42
CA LEU A 22 20.39 8.39 -4.32
C LEU A 22 21.75 9.04 -4.01
N ILE A 23 22.85 8.60 -4.64
CA ILE A 23 24.18 9.22 -4.50
C ILE A 23 24.10 10.65 -5.07
N GLY A 24 24.44 11.64 -4.24
CA GLY A 24 24.37 13.08 -4.58
C GLY A 24 23.32 13.87 -3.79
N LYS A 25 22.31 13.21 -3.21
CA LYS A 25 21.42 13.85 -2.23
C LYS A 25 22.10 13.79 -0.86
N LYS A 26 22.26 14.93 -0.17
CA LYS A 26 22.73 15.05 1.24
C LYS A 26 21.80 14.29 2.20
N SER A 27 21.77 12.97 2.08
CA SER A 27 20.86 12.11 2.83
C SER A 27 21.65 11.38 3.92
N LYS A 28 20.99 11.16 5.05
CA LYS A 28 21.47 10.30 6.15
C LYS A 28 22.13 9.03 5.61
N LYS A 29 23.11 8.45 6.29
CA LYS A 29 23.77 7.18 5.90
C LYS A 29 22.76 6.13 5.39
N TYR A 30 22.96 5.64 4.17
CA TYR A 30 22.11 4.58 3.59
C TYR A 30 22.28 3.29 4.43
N PRO A 31 21.20 2.54 4.74
CA PRO A 31 21.30 1.32 5.53
C PRO A 31 22.26 0.28 4.93
N SER A 32 23.00 -0.45 5.76
CA SER A 32 23.84 -1.56 5.27
C SER A 32 22.99 -2.79 4.95
N SER A 33 23.48 -3.67 4.08
CA SER A 33 22.81 -4.94 3.75
C SER A 33 22.49 -5.78 5.00
N LYS A 34 23.43 -5.85 5.96
CA LYS A 34 23.23 -6.52 7.26
C LYS A 34 22.07 -5.91 8.05
N HIS A 35 21.95 -4.58 8.00
CA HIS A 35 20.86 -3.87 8.66
C HIS A 35 19.50 -4.18 8.00
N VAL A 36 19.42 -4.14 6.67
CA VAL A 36 18.19 -4.49 5.93
C VAL A 36 17.77 -5.94 6.22
N LEU A 37 18.69 -6.89 6.19
CA LEU A 37 18.42 -8.30 6.52
C LEU A 37 17.90 -8.50 7.96
N ASN A 38 18.48 -7.78 8.93
CA ASN A 38 17.99 -7.83 10.30
C ASN A 38 16.62 -7.18 10.45
N TYR A 39 16.35 -6.10 9.70
CA TYR A 39 15.05 -5.47 9.65
C TYR A 39 13.98 -6.41 9.08
N ILE A 40 14.28 -7.15 8.00
CA ILE A 40 13.39 -8.17 7.43
C ILE A 40 12.93 -9.17 8.49
N LYS A 41 13.85 -9.75 9.27
CA LYS A 41 13.50 -10.69 10.36
C LYS A 41 12.52 -10.10 11.39
N LYS A 42 12.62 -8.79 11.64
CA LYS A 42 11.73 -8.07 12.57
C LYS A 42 10.35 -7.87 11.95
N ILE A 43 10.27 -7.38 10.72
CA ILE A 43 8.98 -7.13 10.06
C ILE A 43 8.24 -8.42 9.71
N GLU A 44 8.95 -9.52 9.44
CA GLU A 44 8.33 -10.85 9.23
C GLU A 44 7.49 -11.26 10.43
N LYS A 45 8.05 -11.15 11.63
CA LYS A 45 7.34 -11.45 12.88
C LYS A 45 6.16 -10.51 13.13
N LEU A 46 6.27 -9.24 12.72
CA LEU A 46 5.17 -8.28 12.82
C LEU A 46 4.06 -8.61 11.82
N TRP A 47 4.42 -8.88 10.57
CA TRP A 47 3.48 -9.20 9.50
C TRP A 47 2.73 -10.50 9.75
N GLN A 48 3.39 -11.55 10.26
CA GLN A 48 2.75 -12.84 10.56
C GLN A 48 1.52 -12.71 11.48
N LYS A 49 1.50 -11.73 12.39
CA LYS A 49 0.36 -11.47 13.29
C LYS A 49 -0.84 -10.87 12.55
N GLU A 50 -0.60 -10.24 11.42
CA GLU A 50 -1.52 -9.38 10.69
C GLU A 50 -1.95 -9.97 9.34
N GLU A 51 -1.09 -10.80 8.75
CA GLU A 51 -1.15 -11.26 7.36
C GLU A 51 -2.52 -11.81 6.99
N ARG A 52 -2.96 -12.85 7.71
CA ARG A 52 -4.22 -13.53 7.42
C ARG A 52 -5.40 -12.57 7.52
N ARG A 53 -5.46 -11.75 8.58
CA ARG A 53 -6.61 -10.87 8.82
C ARG A 53 -6.66 -9.72 7.81
N ILE A 54 -5.52 -9.12 7.46
CA ILE A 54 -5.47 -8.06 6.46
C ILE A 54 -5.80 -8.60 5.07
N LEU A 55 -5.13 -9.66 4.61
CA LEU A 55 -5.31 -10.15 3.25
C LEU A 55 -6.73 -10.67 2.99
N LEU A 56 -7.32 -11.41 3.93
CA LEU A 56 -8.70 -11.85 3.81
C LEU A 56 -9.67 -10.67 3.82
N GLU A 57 -9.42 -9.67 4.67
CA GLU A 57 -10.30 -8.51 4.75
C GLU A 57 -10.21 -7.62 3.51
N LEU A 58 -9.02 -7.44 2.94
CA LEU A 58 -8.85 -6.71 1.68
C LEU A 58 -9.65 -7.34 0.55
N SER A 59 -9.62 -8.67 0.43
CA SER A 59 -10.44 -9.40 -0.54
C SER A 59 -11.94 -9.23 -0.25
N LYS A 60 -12.33 -9.38 1.02
CA LYS A 60 -13.73 -9.24 1.46
C LYS A 60 -14.29 -7.85 1.17
N ILE A 61 -13.61 -6.78 1.58
CA ILE A 61 -14.14 -5.41 1.50
C ILE A 61 -14.13 -4.85 0.08
N SER A 62 -13.20 -5.30 -0.76
CA SER A 62 -13.08 -4.84 -2.16
C SER A 62 -13.90 -5.67 -3.14
N HIS A 63 -14.37 -6.86 -2.74
CA HIS A 63 -14.96 -7.88 -3.61
C HIS A 63 -14.01 -8.37 -4.72
N LEU A 64 -12.71 -8.18 -4.53
CA LEU A 64 -11.63 -8.67 -5.40
C LEU A 64 -11.01 -9.94 -4.79
N LYS A 65 -10.31 -10.73 -5.61
CA LYS A 65 -9.72 -12.00 -5.18
C LYS A 65 -8.22 -11.99 -5.40
N TRP A 66 -7.48 -12.60 -4.48
CA TRP A 66 -6.07 -12.86 -4.71
C TRP A 66 -5.90 -13.99 -5.71
N GLU A 67 -5.19 -13.73 -6.80
CA GLU A 67 -4.86 -14.70 -7.85
C GLU A 67 -3.48 -15.34 -7.57
N SER A 68 -2.54 -14.56 -7.03
CA SER A 68 -1.19 -15.03 -6.71
C SER A 68 -1.18 -15.93 -5.48
N LYS A 69 -0.41 -17.02 -5.54
CA LYS A 69 -0.07 -17.84 -4.35
C LYS A 69 0.99 -17.18 -3.46
N PHE A 70 1.93 -16.47 -4.09
CA PHE A 70 3.01 -15.76 -3.43
C PHE A 70 3.09 -14.33 -3.95
N ILE A 71 3.37 -13.38 -3.07
CA ILE A 71 3.74 -12.01 -3.44
C ILE A 71 5.10 -11.73 -2.83
N TYR A 72 6.09 -11.43 -3.68
CA TYR A 72 7.43 -11.07 -3.22
C TYR A 72 7.47 -9.59 -2.86
N CYS A 73 7.84 -9.29 -1.62
CA CYS A 73 8.07 -7.92 -1.15
C CYS A 73 9.59 -7.69 -1.05
N TYR A 74 10.16 -6.93 -1.97
CA TYR A 74 11.56 -6.53 -1.88
C TYR A 74 11.72 -5.44 -0.82
N VAL A 75 12.59 -5.68 0.14
CA VAL A 75 12.93 -4.69 1.17
C VAL A 75 14.30 -4.13 0.86
N VAL A 76 14.36 -2.80 0.71
CA VAL A 76 15.57 -2.06 0.35
C VAL A 76 15.86 -1.01 1.42
N GLY A 77 17.09 -0.51 1.47
CA GLY A 77 17.50 0.47 2.47
C GLY A 77 16.64 1.74 2.39
N ARG A 78 16.47 2.30 1.18
CA ARG A 78 15.57 3.43 0.91
C ARG A 78 15.02 3.39 -0.50
N CYS A 79 13.73 3.66 -0.63
CA CYS A 79 13.04 3.88 -1.89
C CYS A 79 11.79 4.73 -1.65
N ARG A 80 11.13 5.11 -2.74
CA ARG A 80 9.70 5.38 -2.71
C ARG A 80 8.99 4.03 -2.86
N PRO A 81 8.06 3.63 -1.97
CA PRO A 81 7.34 2.37 -2.11
C PRO A 81 6.49 2.31 -3.38
N PHE A 82 6.30 1.10 -3.90
CA PHE A 82 5.41 0.79 -5.01
C PHE A 82 5.04 -0.71 -5.01
N SER A 83 4.02 -1.07 -5.78
CA SER A 83 3.32 -2.36 -5.67
C SER A 83 3.72 -3.42 -6.69
N ASP A 84 4.47 -3.07 -7.74
CA ASP A 84 4.91 -4.00 -8.77
C ASP A 84 6.25 -3.60 -9.44
N PRO A 85 7.36 -4.34 -9.19
CA PRO A 85 7.49 -5.31 -8.10
C PRO A 85 7.27 -4.66 -6.73
N LEU A 86 6.51 -5.31 -5.85
CA LEU A 86 6.25 -4.81 -4.50
C LEU A 86 7.57 -4.54 -3.77
N THR A 87 7.84 -3.26 -3.50
CA THR A 87 9.11 -2.78 -2.94
C THR A 87 8.85 -1.76 -1.84
N ILE A 88 9.46 -1.96 -0.67
CA ILE A 88 9.27 -1.11 0.51
C ILE A 88 10.62 -0.81 1.17
N SER A 89 10.78 0.43 1.67
CA SER A 89 11.99 0.84 2.38
C SER A 89 12.00 0.41 3.84
N VAL A 90 13.19 0.42 4.45
CA VAL A 90 13.33 0.34 5.90
C VAL A 90 12.74 1.57 6.61
N TYR A 91 11.87 1.33 7.60
CA TYR A 91 11.31 2.37 8.49
C TYR A 91 11.75 2.12 9.95
N GLU A 92 12.92 2.64 10.32
CA GLU A 92 13.50 2.44 11.66
C GLU A 92 12.66 3.03 12.79
N LYS A 93 12.20 4.28 12.61
CA LYS A 93 11.53 5.04 13.67
C LYS A 93 10.17 4.46 14.05
N TYR A 94 9.46 3.88 13.07
CA TYR A 94 8.12 3.31 13.24
C TYR A 94 8.02 1.99 12.49
N PRO A 95 8.45 0.86 13.07
CA PRO A 95 8.40 -0.43 12.39
C PRO A 95 6.98 -0.88 12.04
N ASP A 96 5.97 -0.46 12.80
CA ASP A 96 4.56 -0.69 12.48
C ASP A 96 4.09 0.11 11.26
N TYR A 97 4.73 1.24 10.95
CA TYR A 97 4.49 1.99 9.72
C TYR A 97 4.87 1.18 8.47
N PHE A 98 5.80 0.22 8.58
CA PHE A 98 6.06 -0.71 7.49
C PHE A 98 4.80 -1.50 7.12
N ILE A 99 4.02 -1.94 8.11
CA ILE A 99 2.77 -2.68 7.89
C ILE A 99 1.71 -1.80 7.24
N ASP A 100 1.68 -0.50 7.57
CA ASP A 100 0.81 0.49 6.92
C ASP A 100 1.13 0.65 5.44
N VAL A 101 2.41 0.86 5.13
CA VAL A 101 2.89 1.02 3.76
C VAL A 101 2.70 -0.28 2.98
N LEU A 102 2.98 -1.44 3.59
CA LEU A 102 2.73 -2.73 2.96
C LEU A 102 1.25 -2.92 2.65
N THR A 103 0.35 -2.55 3.57
CA THR A 103 -1.09 -2.64 3.32
C THR A 103 -1.51 -1.72 2.16
N HIS A 104 -0.99 -0.50 2.10
CA HIS A 104 -1.22 0.43 0.98
C HIS A 104 -0.82 -0.20 -0.35
N GLU A 105 0.42 -0.70 -0.44
CA GLU A 105 0.94 -1.28 -1.68
C GLU A 105 0.27 -2.62 -2.04
N LEU A 106 -0.18 -3.40 -1.05
CA LEU A 106 -0.98 -4.60 -1.28
C LEU A 106 -2.36 -4.28 -1.88
N ILE A 107 -2.97 -3.15 -1.53
CA ILE A 107 -4.23 -2.72 -2.16
C ILE A 107 -3.98 -2.39 -3.64
N HIS A 108 -2.91 -1.66 -3.96
CA HIS A 108 -2.51 -1.44 -5.35
C HIS A 108 -2.26 -2.78 -6.06
N ASN A 109 -1.50 -3.69 -5.44
CA ASN A 109 -1.22 -5.01 -6.00
C ASN A 109 -2.51 -5.80 -6.29
N LEU A 110 -3.47 -5.78 -5.37
CA LEU A 110 -4.77 -6.42 -5.54
C LEU A 110 -5.53 -5.83 -6.74
N PHE A 111 -5.49 -4.50 -6.93
CA PHE A 111 -6.17 -3.83 -8.04
C PHE A 111 -5.61 -4.17 -9.42
N ILE A 112 -4.30 -4.37 -9.53
CA ILE A 112 -3.62 -4.56 -10.82
C ILE A 112 -3.56 -6.02 -11.26
N GLN A 113 -3.92 -6.98 -10.40
CA GLN A 113 -4.00 -8.39 -10.81
C GLN A 113 -4.97 -8.54 -11.99
N PRO A 114 -4.63 -9.32 -13.05
CA PRO A 114 -5.34 -9.25 -14.33
C PRO A 114 -6.87 -9.45 -14.22
N GLY A 115 -7.33 -10.44 -13.46
CA GLY A 115 -8.76 -10.68 -13.25
C GLY A 115 -9.42 -9.54 -12.47
N ASN A 116 -8.77 -9.01 -11.44
CA ASN A 116 -9.28 -7.87 -10.67
C ASN A 116 -9.32 -6.57 -11.47
N TYR A 117 -8.31 -6.29 -12.29
CA TYR A 117 -8.28 -5.11 -13.15
C TYR A 117 -9.48 -5.11 -14.11
N GLN A 118 -9.75 -6.26 -14.73
CA GLN A 118 -10.92 -6.43 -15.60
C GLN A 118 -12.23 -6.28 -14.82
N LYS A 119 -12.36 -6.95 -13.67
CA LYS A 119 -13.55 -6.93 -12.80
C LYS A 119 -13.89 -5.52 -12.28
N SER A 120 -12.87 -4.70 -12.05
CA SER A 120 -13.00 -3.35 -11.50
C SER A 120 -13.03 -2.25 -12.57
N LYS A 121 -12.98 -2.57 -13.87
CA LYS A 121 -12.96 -1.59 -14.97
C LYS A 121 -14.08 -0.56 -14.90
N LYS A 122 -15.31 -0.98 -14.58
CA LYS A 122 -16.47 -0.07 -14.42
C LYS A 122 -16.33 0.84 -13.21
N ALA A 123 -15.77 0.34 -12.11
CA ALA A 123 -15.46 1.16 -10.93
C ALA A 123 -14.44 2.24 -11.29
N TRP A 124 -13.33 1.87 -11.95
CA TRP A 124 -12.31 2.82 -12.39
C TRP A 124 -12.87 3.88 -13.33
N GLY A 125 -13.71 3.51 -14.30
CA GLY A 125 -14.41 4.47 -15.16
C GLY A 125 -15.23 5.49 -14.38
N TYR A 126 -15.99 5.04 -13.38
CA TYR A 126 -16.76 5.93 -12.49
C TYR A 126 -15.86 6.89 -11.71
N PHE A 127 -14.81 6.39 -11.04
CA PHE A 127 -13.90 7.25 -10.27
C PHE A 127 -13.14 8.22 -11.19
N HIS A 128 -12.72 7.78 -12.38
CA HIS A 128 -12.04 8.65 -13.33
C HIS A 128 -12.92 9.78 -13.85
N GLN A 129 -14.21 9.51 -14.05
CA GLN A 129 -15.19 10.51 -14.48
C GLN A 129 -15.60 11.44 -13.33
N LYS A 130 -16.01 10.90 -12.18
CA LYS A 130 -16.45 11.67 -11.01
C LYS A 130 -15.39 12.66 -10.54
N TYR A 131 -14.12 12.24 -10.59
CA TYR A 131 -12.98 13.01 -10.11
C TYR A 131 -12.12 13.56 -11.25
N LYS A 132 -12.66 13.72 -12.47
CA LYS A 132 -11.92 14.10 -13.70
C LYS A 132 -11.07 15.38 -13.58
N LYS A 133 -11.45 16.29 -12.68
CA LYS A 133 -10.71 17.53 -12.40
C LYS A 133 -9.42 17.35 -11.60
N PHE A 134 -9.16 16.15 -11.08
CA PHE A 134 -7.96 15.84 -10.30
C PHE A 134 -6.99 14.97 -11.10
N SER A 135 -5.71 15.00 -10.71
CA SER A 135 -4.66 14.19 -11.34
C SER A 135 -5.01 12.70 -11.34
N ARG A 136 -4.47 11.93 -12.30
CA ARG A 136 -4.64 10.47 -12.31
C ARG A 136 -4.22 9.86 -10.97
N ASN A 137 -3.11 10.34 -10.41
CA ASN A 137 -2.58 9.87 -9.13
C ASN A 137 -3.53 10.14 -7.97
N THR A 138 -4.14 11.33 -7.87
CA THR A 138 -5.20 11.59 -6.88
C THR A 138 -6.37 10.63 -7.07
N ARG A 139 -6.84 10.45 -8.32
CA ARG A 139 -8.03 9.64 -8.64
C ARG A 139 -7.89 8.17 -8.23
N ILE A 140 -6.74 7.54 -8.50
CA ILE A 140 -6.51 6.14 -8.14
C ILE A 140 -6.38 5.94 -6.62
N HIS A 141 -5.90 6.95 -5.90
CA HIS A 141 -5.71 6.87 -4.45
C HIS A 141 -7.00 7.06 -3.65
N ILE A 142 -8.09 7.60 -4.23
CA ILE A 142 -9.37 7.77 -3.53
C ILE A 142 -9.97 6.42 -3.09
N PRO A 143 -10.28 5.46 -3.99
CA PRO A 143 -10.80 4.16 -3.57
C PRO A 143 -9.79 3.37 -2.73
N LEU A 144 -8.49 3.50 -3.05
CA LEU A 144 -7.43 2.85 -2.27
C LEU A 144 -7.43 3.31 -0.81
N GLN A 145 -7.35 4.62 -0.57
CA GLN A 145 -7.28 5.19 0.77
C GLN A 145 -8.58 5.00 1.54
N ALA A 146 -9.72 4.90 0.85
CA ALA A 146 -10.97 4.50 1.48
C ALA A 146 -10.88 3.06 2.04
N ILE A 147 -10.40 2.10 1.23
CA ILE A 147 -10.16 0.71 1.69
C ILE A 147 -9.12 0.69 2.82
N HIS A 148 -8.04 1.46 2.69
CA HIS A 148 -7.01 1.52 3.73
C HIS A 148 -7.56 2.11 5.04
N SER A 149 -8.42 3.13 4.98
CA SER A 149 -9.13 3.67 6.16
C SER A 149 -9.92 2.59 6.87
N TYR A 150 -10.64 1.75 6.12
CA TYR A 150 -11.40 0.65 6.69
C TYR A 150 -10.49 -0.30 7.47
N ILE A 151 -9.32 -0.66 6.92
CA ILE A 151 -8.34 -1.50 7.62
C ILE A 151 -7.85 -0.85 8.91
N TYR A 152 -7.55 0.45 8.91
CA TYR A 152 -7.17 1.17 10.12
C TYR A 152 -8.24 1.10 11.21
N TYR A 153 -9.49 1.41 10.87
CA TYR A 153 -10.57 1.40 11.85
C TYR A 153 -10.92 0.00 12.34
N LYS A 154 -10.69 -1.03 11.52
CA LYS A 154 -11.04 -2.41 11.86
C LYS A 154 -9.99 -3.14 12.68
N PHE A 155 -8.71 -3.01 12.32
CA PHE A 155 -7.64 -3.80 12.94
C PHE A 155 -6.65 -2.97 13.75
N PHE A 156 -6.64 -1.66 13.58
CA PHE A 156 -5.71 -0.76 14.23
C PHE A 156 -6.48 0.32 15.02
N ASN A 157 -6.05 1.57 14.92
CA ASN A 157 -6.70 2.68 15.60
C ASN A 157 -6.59 3.97 14.79
N GLU A 158 -7.42 4.93 15.15
CA GLU A 158 -7.47 6.24 14.50
C GLU A 158 -6.14 7.01 14.61
N LYS A 159 -5.38 6.83 15.70
CA LYS A 159 -4.07 7.48 15.86
C LYS A 159 -3.09 7.05 14.75
N ARG A 160 -3.14 5.77 14.36
CA ARG A 160 -2.31 5.21 13.29
C ARG A 160 -2.70 5.76 11.91
N LEU A 161 -4.00 5.88 11.64
CA LEU A 161 -4.52 6.56 10.44
C LEU A 161 -4.07 8.02 10.39
N LYS A 162 -4.27 8.78 11.48
CA LYS A 162 -3.85 10.19 11.57
C LYS A 162 -2.34 10.35 11.36
N ARG A 163 -1.52 9.41 11.85
CA ARG A 163 -0.08 9.37 11.61
C ARG A 163 0.23 9.21 10.12
N ASP A 164 -0.38 8.23 9.44
CA ASP A 164 -0.15 8.01 8.00
C ASP A 164 -0.52 9.24 7.18
N ILE A 165 -1.72 9.80 7.40
CA ILE A 165 -2.18 11.03 6.75
C ILE A 165 -1.16 12.15 6.96
N LYS A 166 -0.68 12.37 8.20
CA LYS A 166 0.31 13.40 8.50
C LYS A 166 1.63 13.15 7.77
N LEU A 167 2.11 11.92 7.74
CA LEU A 167 3.40 11.56 7.14
C LEU A 167 3.40 11.69 5.62
N ILE A 168 2.28 11.44 4.94
CA ILE A 168 2.22 11.44 3.47
C ILE A 168 1.62 12.71 2.86
N SER A 169 0.98 13.57 3.66
CA SER A 169 0.30 14.80 3.18
C SER A 169 1.26 15.88 2.65
N PHE A 170 2.58 15.69 2.73
CA PHE A 170 3.52 16.55 1.99
C PHE A 170 3.43 16.32 0.48
N LEU A 171 2.91 15.17 0.03
CA LEU A 171 2.61 14.91 -1.37
C LEU A 171 1.22 15.47 -1.72
N PRO A 172 1.11 16.43 -2.66
CA PRO A 172 -0.15 17.12 -2.96
C PRO A 172 -1.29 16.18 -3.36
N ASP A 173 -1.01 15.18 -4.19
CA ASP A 173 -2.03 14.22 -4.66
C ASP A 173 -2.58 13.36 -3.52
N TYR A 174 -1.70 12.87 -2.63
CA TYR A 174 -2.10 12.04 -1.49
C TYR A 174 -2.89 12.85 -0.47
N LYS A 175 -2.45 14.09 -0.20
CA LYS A 175 -3.22 15.02 0.63
C LYS A 175 -4.61 15.24 0.06
N LYS A 176 -4.70 15.44 -1.26
CA LYS A 176 -5.97 15.70 -1.91
C LYS A 176 -6.91 14.51 -1.88
N SER A 177 -6.41 13.30 -2.15
CA SER A 177 -7.23 12.08 -2.04
C SER A 177 -7.70 11.84 -0.61
N TRP A 178 -6.86 12.08 0.40
CA TRP A 178 -7.26 11.94 1.81
C TRP A 178 -8.37 12.90 2.20
N GLN A 179 -8.28 14.16 1.78
CA GLN A 179 -9.33 15.16 1.98
C GLN A 179 -10.67 14.72 1.36
N ILE A 180 -10.63 14.12 0.17
CA ILE A 180 -11.84 13.60 -0.49
C ILE A 180 -12.42 12.43 0.31
N VAL A 181 -11.57 11.48 0.74
CA VAL A 181 -12.00 10.31 1.53
C VAL A 181 -12.63 10.74 2.85
N GLN A 182 -12.05 11.73 3.53
CA GLN A 182 -12.60 12.27 4.78
C GLN A 182 -13.92 13.01 4.56
N LYS A 183 -14.01 13.80 3.48
CA LYS A 183 -15.22 14.58 3.16
C LYS A 183 -16.40 13.69 2.74
N GLU A 184 -16.17 12.70 1.88
CA GLU A 184 -17.23 11.86 1.34
C GLU A 184 -17.53 10.63 2.20
N GLY A 185 -16.61 10.28 3.10
CA GLY A 185 -16.70 9.10 3.96
C GLY A 185 -16.19 7.84 3.24
N TYR A 186 -15.20 7.17 3.85
CA TYR A 186 -14.58 5.97 3.28
C TYR A 186 -15.59 4.85 2.96
N LYS A 187 -16.64 4.68 3.79
CA LYS A 187 -17.70 3.68 3.57
C LYS A 187 -18.47 3.93 2.27
N ASN A 188 -18.82 5.18 1.99
CA ASN A 188 -19.56 5.55 0.77
C ASN A 188 -18.71 5.29 -0.48
N ILE A 189 -17.42 5.63 -0.42
CA ILE A 189 -16.48 5.39 -1.52
C ILE A 189 -16.32 3.89 -1.78
N ILE A 190 -16.17 3.07 -0.72
CA ILE A 190 -16.10 1.61 -0.85
C ILE A 190 -17.38 1.06 -1.48
N ASN A 191 -18.55 1.51 -1.02
CA ASN A 191 -19.84 1.06 -1.57
C ASN A 191 -19.95 1.38 -3.07
N GLU A 192 -19.56 2.59 -3.49
CA GLU A 192 -19.56 2.97 -4.90
C GLU A 192 -18.57 2.14 -5.74
N PHE A 193 -17.42 1.77 -5.17
CA PHE A 193 -16.46 0.87 -5.80
C PHE A 193 -17.06 -0.53 -5.96
N VAL A 194 -17.49 -1.15 -4.86
CA VAL A 194 -18.01 -2.52 -4.81
C VAL A 194 -19.24 -2.71 -5.69
N LYS A 195 -20.18 -1.76 -5.71
CA LYS A 195 -21.38 -1.80 -6.58
C LYS A 195 -21.04 -1.95 -8.07
N ARG A 196 -19.81 -1.57 -8.46
CA ARG A 196 -19.33 -1.55 -9.85
C ARG A 196 -18.27 -2.62 -10.13
N VAL A 197 -17.85 -3.38 -9.12
CA VAL A 197 -17.00 -4.57 -9.28
C VAL A 197 -17.91 -5.73 -9.68
N LYS A 198 -17.82 -6.18 -10.93
CA LYS A 198 -18.63 -7.28 -11.49
C LYS A 198 -17.74 -8.36 -12.05
#